data_AF-E9DT84-F1
#
_entry.id   AF-E9DT84-F1
#
_cell.length_a   1.000
_cell.length_b   1.000
_cell.length_c   1.000
_cell.angle_alpha   90.00
_cell.angle_beta   90.00
_cell.angle_gamma   90.00
#
_symmetry.space_group_name_H-M   'P 1'
#
loop_
_entity.id
_entity.type
_entity.pdbx_description
1 polymer ?
#
loop_
_entity_poly.entity_id
_entity_poly.type
_entity_poly.pdbx_seq_one_letter_code
_entity_poly.pdbx_strand_id
1 'polypeptide(L)'
;MKSNSQTKIGSGAYILTSTLPDEYRSAAIIKPSRIPTSDDEATYVAFYTLVVSFIWLNGGELSEQKLRRYLLRLNADQNVSSEKTETTLKKMERHGYVIKRVERPPLGQDGEQTITWHVGPRAKEEIGLDGVVGLVRELYGGSSEDLEKKLKASLGIKELRTMRDEGDEAETSGERV
;
A
#
# COMPACT_ATOMS: atom_id res chain seq x y z
N MET A 1 33.98 -15.97 72.76
CA MET A 1 33.36 -16.17 71.44
C MET A 1 32.23 -15.16 71.28
N LYS A 2 32.42 -14.09 70.50
CA LYS A 2 31.36 -13.09 70.24
C LYS A 2 30.77 -13.38 68.86
N SER A 3 29.49 -13.75 68.84
CA SER A 3 28.72 -14.01 67.62
C SER A 3 28.50 -12.69 66.88
N ASN A 4 28.90 -12.64 65.61
CA ASN A 4 28.77 -11.45 64.77
C ASN A 4 27.37 -11.46 64.12
N SER A 5 26.43 -10.67 64.65
CA SER A 5 25.11 -10.50 64.05
C SER A 5 25.23 -9.59 62.84
N GLN A 6 25.09 -10.15 61.63
CA GLN A 6 25.08 -9.37 60.39
C GLN A 6 23.82 -8.51 60.32
N THR A 7 23.98 -7.19 60.34
CA THR A 7 22.90 -6.22 60.17
C THR A 7 22.31 -6.37 58.77
N LYS A 8 21.02 -6.71 58.66
CA LYS A 8 20.32 -6.76 57.37
C LYS A 8 20.22 -5.35 56.80
N ILE A 9 21.11 -5.01 55.88
CA ILE A 9 21.04 -3.79 55.07
C ILE A 9 19.86 -3.98 54.12
N GLY A 10 18.73 -3.34 54.42
CA GLY A 10 17.57 -3.32 53.53
C GLY A 10 17.97 -2.72 52.19
N SER A 11 17.48 -3.29 51.08
CA SER A 11 17.99 -3.07 49.73
C SER A 11 17.84 -1.64 49.17
N GLY A 12 17.30 -0.68 49.93
CA GLY A 12 17.11 0.72 49.51
C GLY A 12 16.29 0.88 48.22
N ALA A 13 15.70 -0.21 47.71
CA ALA A 13 15.05 -0.28 46.43
C ALA A 13 13.56 -0.06 46.61
N TYR A 14 13.04 0.98 45.97
CA TYR A 14 11.62 1.28 45.92
C TYR A 14 11.09 0.88 44.56
N ILE A 15 9.96 0.18 44.54
CA ILE A 15 9.23 -0.14 43.32
C ILE A 15 7.98 0.73 43.32
N LEU A 16 7.77 1.45 42.22
CA LEU A 16 6.55 2.22 42.02
C LEU A 16 5.40 1.24 41.76
N THR A 17 4.37 1.29 42.60
CA THR A 17 3.15 0.48 42.43
C THR A 17 1.95 1.38 42.18
N SER A 18 1.01 0.90 41.36
CA SER A 18 -0.24 1.62 41.11
C SER A 18 -1.13 1.61 42.36
N THR A 19 -1.68 2.77 42.70
CA THR A 19 -2.67 2.93 43.79
C THR A 19 -4.09 2.61 43.35
N LEU A 20 -4.33 2.34 42.06
CA LEU A 20 -5.65 1.97 41.56
C LEU A 20 -6.04 0.54 42.01
N PRO A 21 -7.30 0.30 42.41
CA PRO A 21 -7.86 -1.05 42.60
C PRO A 21 -7.72 -1.93 41.35
N ASP A 22 -7.59 -3.24 41.53
CA ASP A 22 -7.32 -4.19 40.43
C ASP A 22 -8.33 -4.10 39.28
N GLU A 23 -9.59 -3.80 39.57
CA GLU A 23 -10.66 -3.60 38.59
C GLU A 23 -10.36 -2.47 37.58
N TYR A 24 -9.57 -1.47 38.00
CA TYR A 24 -9.17 -0.32 37.18
C TYR A 24 -7.72 -0.43 36.67
N ARG A 25 -7.01 -1.52 36.98
CA ARG A 25 -5.67 -1.81 36.44
C ARG A 25 -5.71 -2.43 35.05
N SER A 26 -6.90 -2.75 34.54
CA SER A 26 -7.07 -3.07 33.13
C SER A 26 -6.78 -1.80 32.33
N ALA A 27 -5.68 -1.81 31.56
CA ALA A 27 -5.52 -0.89 30.45
C ALA A 27 -6.57 -1.30 29.41
N ALA A 28 -7.84 -0.93 29.65
CA ALA A 28 -8.82 -0.92 28.59
C ALA A 28 -8.25 0.03 27.55
N ILE A 29 -7.69 -0.53 26.47
CA ILE A 29 -7.21 0.24 25.33
C ILE A 29 -8.41 1.07 24.91
N ILE A 30 -8.42 2.35 25.29
CA ILE A 30 -9.47 3.28 24.88
C ILE A 30 -9.29 3.39 23.39
N LYS A 31 -10.09 2.59 22.70
CA LYS A 31 -10.21 2.62 21.26
C LYS A 31 -10.48 4.07 20.86
N PRO A 32 -9.71 4.67 19.93
CA PRO A 32 -9.95 6.02 19.48
C PRO A 32 -11.43 6.25 19.19
N SER A 33 -11.94 7.44 19.52
CA SER A 33 -13.37 7.76 19.42
C SER A 33 -13.95 7.67 18.00
N ARG A 34 -13.09 7.52 16.98
CA ARG A 34 -13.45 7.37 15.58
C ARG A 34 -12.60 6.28 14.93
N ILE A 35 -12.88 5.03 15.28
CA ILE A 35 -12.38 3.88 14.54
C ILE A 35 -13.31 3.62 13.36
N PRO A 36 -12.82 3.60 12.11
CA PRO A 36 -13.60 3.09 10.98
C PRO A 36 -14.00 1.64 11.27
N THR A 37 -15.22 1.25 10.91
CA THR A 37 -15.65 -0.13 11.12
C THR A 37 -14.78 -1.10 10.32
N SER A 38 -14.76 -2.38 10.68
CA SER A 38 -14.05 -3.42 9.89
C SER A 38 -14.47 -3.38 8.42
N ASP A 39 -15.74 -3.07 8.17
CA ASP A 39 -16.33 -3.01 6.84
C ASP A 39 -15.87 -1.76 6.09
N ASP A 40 -15.70 -0.63 6.78
CA ASP A 40 -15.12 0.59 6.20
C ASP A 40 -13.65 0.38 5.82
N GLU A 41 -12.88 -0.31 6.67
CA GLU A 41 -11.50 -0.65 6.40
C GLU A 41 -11.41 -1.61 5.21
N ALA A 42 -12.21 -2.67 5.19
CA ALA A 42 -12.27 -3.62 4.08
C ALA A 42 -12.66 -2.95 2.76
N THR A 43 -13.65 -2.04 2.79
CA THR A 43 -14.09 -1.26 1.62
C THR A 43 -12.95 -0.37 1.10
N TYR A 44 -12.23 0.30 2.02
CA TYR A 44 -11.09 1.14 1.63
C TYR A 44 -9.94 0.31 1.05
N VAL A 45 -9.66 -0.86 1.62
CA VAL A 45 -8.65 -1.81 1.14
C VAL A 45 -8.99 -2.31 -0.26
N ALA A 46 -10.22 -2.76 -0.47
CA ALA A 46 -10.69 -3.20 -1.78
C ALA A 46 -10.59 -2.07 -2.80
N PHE A 47 -10.97 -0.85 -2.41
CA PHE A 47 -10.93 0.29 -3.32
C PHE A 47 -9.51 0.68 -3.74
N TYR A 48 -8.58 0.84 -2.79
CA TYR A 48 -7.22 1.22 -3.16
C TYR A 48 -6.54 0.11 -3.98
N THR A 49 -6.81 -1.17 -3.68
CA THR A 49 -6.24 -2.31 -4.39
C THR A 49 -6.73 -2.34 -5.83
N LEU A 50 -8.01 -2.06 -6.05
CA LEU A 50 -8.61 -1.99 -7.38
C LEU A 50 -8.04 -0.84 -8.22
N VAL A 51 -7.94 0.36 -7.64
CA VAL A 51 -7.37 1.53 -8.33
C VAL A 51 -5.91 1.29 -8.71
N VAL A 52 -5.11 0.74 -7.80
CA VAL A 52 -3.71 0.37 -8.07
C VAL A 52 -3.64 -0.68 -9.19
N SER A 53 -4.54 -1.66 -9.19
CA SER A 53 -4.64 -2.66 -10.25
C SER A 53 -4.94 -2.04 -11.61
N PHE A 54 -5.84 -1.07 -11.70
CA PHE A 54 -6.11 -0.35 -12.95
C PHE A 54 -4.89 0.37 -13.50
N ILE A 55 -4.10 1.00 -12.63
CA ILE A 55 -2.88 1.70 -13.04
C ILE A 55 -1.84 0.68 -13.56
N TRP A 56 -1.61 -0.41 -12.84
CA TRP A 56 -0.68 -1.46 -13.26
C TRP A 56 -1.08 -2.12 -14.59
N LEU A 57 -2.37 -2.45 -14.76
CA LEU A 57 -2.88 -3.08 -15.98
C LEU A 57 -2.85 -2.16 -17.21
N ASN A 58 -2.67 -0.85 -17.01
CA ASN A 58 -2.49 0.14 -18.09
C ASN A 58 -1.00 0.46 -18.36
N GLY A 59 -0.07 -0.36 -17.86
CA GLY A 59 1.37 -0.15 -18.07
C GLY A 59 2.04 0.73 -17.00
N GLY A 60 1.43 0.90 -15.83
CA GLY A 60 2.01 1.62 -14.69
C GLY A 60 1.64 3.10 -14.61
N GLU A 61 0.92 3.63 -15.60
CA GLU A 61 0.37 4.98 -15.60
C GLU A 61 -1.05 5.03 -16.16
N LEU A 62 -1.85 6.00 -15.69
CA LEU A 62 -3.25 6.14 -16.12
C LEU A 62 -3.68 7.60 -16.17
N SER A 63 -4.26 8.05 -17.29
CA SER A 63 -4.79 9.42 -17.37
C SER A 63 -6.03 9.63 -16.48
N GLU A 64 -6.22 10.84 -15.97
CA GLU A 64 -7.35 11.16 -15.10
C GLU A 64 -8.70 10.86 -15.78
N GLN A 65 -8.83 11.15 -17.07
CA GLN A 65 -10.03 10.84 -17.85
C GLN A 65 -10.34 9.34 -17.89
N LYS A 66 -9.32 8.48 -18.10
CA LYS A 66 -9.50 7.02 -18.12
C LYS A 66 -9.87 6.48 -16.73
N LEU A 67 -9.18 6.95 -15.68
CA LEU A 67 -9.49 6.57 -14.30
C LEU A 67 -10.92 6.92 -13.93
N ARG A 68 -11.36 8.16 -14.20
CA ARG A 68 -12.75 8.59 -13.98
C ARG A 68 -13.75 7.70 -14.71
N ARG A 69 -13.47 7.31 -15.95
CA ARG A 69 -14.34 6.40 -16.72
C ARG A 69 -14.45 5.01 -16.08
N TYR A 70 -13.37 4.47 -15.53
CA TYR A 70 -13.41 3.18 -14.82
C TYR A 70 -14.19 3.27 -13.52
N LEU A 71 -13.98 4.33 -12.74
CA LEU A 71 -14.69 4.56 -11.48
C LEU A 71 -16.19 4.80 -11.70
N LEU A 72 -16.57 5.50 -12.77
CA LEU A 72 -17.96 5.68 -13.16
C LEU A 72 -18.64 4.35 -13.48
N ARG A 73 -17.96 3.45 -14.21
CA ARG A 73 -18.51 2.11 -14.53
C ARG A 73 -18.68 1.22 -13.31
N LEU A 74 -17.89 1.45 -12.27
CA LEU A 74 -17.99 0.75 -10.99
C LEU A 74 -19.08 1.35 -10.08
N ASN A 75 -19.71 2.46 -10.49
CA ASN A 75 -20.55 3.29 -9.62
C ASN A 75 -19.84 3.63 -8.30
N ALA A 76 -18.56 4.00 -8.37
CA ALA A 76 -17.72 4.23 -7.20
C ALA A 76 -18.30 5.30 -6.26
N ASP A 77 -18.95 6.33 -6.81
CA ASP A 77 -19.60 7.39 -6.01
C ASP A 77 -20.74 6.89 -5.11
N GLN A 78 -21.31 5.72 -5.39
CA GLN A 78 -22.36 5.10 -4.57
C GLN A 78 -21.84 3.94 -3.71
N ASN A 79 -20.80 3.26 -4.18
CA ASN A 79 -20.33 1.99 -3.60
C ASN A 79 -19.08 2.13 -2.72
N VAL A 80 -18.32 3.22 -2.85
CA VAL A 80 -17.00 3.37 -2.21
C VAL A 80 -17.12 4.31 -1.02
N SER A 81 -17.49 3.73 0.12
CA SER A 81 -17.54 4.38 1.44
C SER A 81 -18.54 5.53 1.57
N SER A 82 -18.69 6.04 2.80
CA SER A 82 -19.51 7.20 3.11
C SER A 82 -19.00 8.52 2.51
N GLU A 83 -17.79 8.55 1.94
CA GLU A 83 -17.13 9.75 1.40
C GLU A 83 -17.15 9.80 -0.13
N LYS A 84 -17.01 11.01 -0.70
CA LYS A 84 -16.96 11.19 -2.16
C LYS A 84 -15.71 10.53 -2.75
N THR A 85 -15.80 9.97 -3.96
CA THR A 85 -14.64 9.32 -4.62
C THR A 85 -13.41 10.22 -4.69
N GLU A 86 -13.59 11.51 -4.96
CA GLU A 86 -12.49 12.50 -4.99
C GLU A 86 -11.77 12.67 -3.65
N THR A 87 -12.50 12.61 -2.53
CA THR A 87 -11.89 12.72 -1.19
C THR A 87 -11.12 11.44 -0.86
N THR A 88 -11.66 10.29 -1.25
CA THR A 88 -10.98 9.00 -1.10
C THR A 88 -9.71 8.93 -1.94
N LEU A 89 -9.71 9.43 -3.18
CA LEU A 89 -8.51 9.51 -4.02
C LEU A 89 -7.43 10.43 -3.42
N LYS A 90 -7.82 11.61 -2.91
CA LYS A 90 -6.88 12.50 -2.18
C LYS A 90 -6.32 11.84 -0.91
N LYS A 91 -7.14 11.08 -0.19
CA LYS A 91 -6.71 10.30 0.97
C LYS A 91 -5.70 9.22 0.58
N MET A 92 -5.95 8.51 -0.52
CA MET A 92 -5.03 7.53 -1.08
C MET A 92 -3.69 8.13 -1.50
N GLU A 93 -3.71 9.32 -2.11
CA GLU A 93 -2.51 10.09 -2.45
C GLU A 93 -1.71 10.43 -1.19
N ARG A 94 -2.39 10.97 -0.16
CA ARG A 94 -1.76 11.28 1.13
C ARG A 94 -1.17 10.05 1.82
N HIS A 95 -1.79 8.89 1.68
CA HIS A 95 -1.31 7.64 2.24
C HIS A 95 -0.19 7.00 1.41
N GLY A 96 0.14 7.52 0.23
CA GLY A 96 1.23 7.04 -0.62
C GLY A 96 0.87 5.84 -1.49
N TYR A 97 -0.42 5.55 -1.70
CA TYR A 97 -0.87 4.49 -2.60
C TYR A 97 -0.81 4.91 -4.07
N VAL A 98 -1.09 6.18 -4.36
CA VAL A 98 -1.08 6.75 -5.71
C VAL A 98 -0.34 8.07 -5.73
N ILE A 99 0.21 8.42 -6.88
CA ILE A 99 0.88 9.70 -7.12
C ILE A 99 0.18 10.39 -8.29
N LYS A 100 -0.31 11.61 -8.06
CA LYS A 100 -0.86 12.46 -9.11
C LYS A 100 0.27 13.30 -9.73
N ARG A 101 0.51 13.13 -11.02
CA ARG A 101 1.40 14.00 -11.80
C ARG A 101 0.57 14.95 -12.64
N VAL A 102 0.86 16.24 -12.51
CA VAL A 102 0.23 17.30 -13.28
C VAL A 102 1.27 17.90 -14.20
N GLU A 103 1.14 17.64 -15.49
CA GLU A 103 1.98 18.23 -16.53
C GLU A 103 1.29 19.46 -17.08
N ARG A 104 1.93 20.62 -16.89
CA ARG A 104 1.47 21.89 -17.44
C ARG A 104 2.23 22.18 -18.73
N PRO A 105 1.56 22.65 -19.79
CA PRO A 105 2.25 23.04 -21.01
C PRO A 105 3.29 24.15 -20.73
N PRO A 106 4.37 24.22 -21.52
CA PRO A 106 5.35 25.30 -21.43
C PRO A 106 4.69 26.68 -21.60
N LEU A 107 5.22 27.71 -20.92
CA LEU A 107 4.71 29.07 -21.03
C LEU A 107 4.67 29.51 -22.50
N GLY A 108 3.47 29.82 -23.01
CA GLY A 108 3.24 30.31 -24.37
C GLY A 108 2.42 29.39 -25.28
N GLN A 109 2.04 28.19 -24.82
CA GLN A 109 1.04 27.36 -25.51
C GLN A 109 -0.26 27.26 -24.69
N ASP A 110 -1.38 27.59 -25.33
CA ASP A 110 -2.72 27.27 -24.83
C ASP A 110 -2.95 25.75 -24.95
N GLY A 111 -2.47 25.01 -23.96
CA GLY A 111 -2.70 23.57 -23.82
C GLY A 111 -3.44 23.25 -22.53
N GLU A 112 -4.29 22.21 -22.57
CA GLU A 112 -4.93 21.69 -21.36
C GLU A 112 -3.91 20.99 -20.46
N GLN A 113 -4.12 21.10 -19.14
CA GLN A 113 -3.27 20.41 -18.15
C GLN A 113 -3.50 18.90 -18.26
N THR A 114 -2.43 18.15 -18.50
CA THR A 114 -2.51 16.68 -18.55
C THR A 114 -2.25 16.12 -17.17
N ILE A 115 -3.19 15.33 -16.67
CA ILE A 115 -3.08 14.70 -15.36
C ILE A 115 -2.96 13.19 -15.52
N THR A 116 -1.86 12.64 -15.00
CA THR A 116 -1.57 11.21 -14.99
C THR A 116 -1.41 10.68 -13.56
N TRP A 117 -1.90 9.48 -13.33
CA TRP A 117 -1.88 8.78 -12.06
C TRP A 117 -0.88 7.64 -12.14
N HIS A 118 -0.03 7.54 -11.12
CA HIS A 118 1.04 6.57 -11.00
C HIS A 118 0.90 5.78 -9.70
N VAL A 119 1.50 4.59 -9.64
CA VAL A 119 1.53 3.78 -8.42
C VAL A 119 2.51 4.39 -7.42
N GLY A 120 2.04 4.62 -6.19
CA GLY A 120 2.86 5.15 -5.09
C GLY A 120 3.77 4.09 -4.44
N PRO A 121 4.77 4.51 -3.65
CA PRO A 121 5.75 3.60 -3.04
C PRO A 121 5.09 2.58 -2.11
N ARG A 122 4.10 3.01 -1.33
CA ARG A 122 3.40 2.13 -0.39
C ARG A 122 2.58 1.05 -1.09
N ALA A 123 1.94 1.40 -2.20
CA ALA A 123 1.20 0.43 -3.02
C ALA A 123 2.11 -0.64 -3.64
N LYS A 124 3.36 -0.29 -3.98
CA LYS A 124 4.33 -1.27 -4.49
C LYS A 124 4.74 -2.28 -3.43
N GLU A 125 4.80 -1.85 -2.17
CA GLU A 125 5.18 -2.71 -1.04
C GLU A 125 4.00 -3.55 -0.51
N GLU A 126 2.82 -2.95 -0.35
CA GLU A 126 1.66 -3.65 0.23
C GLU A 126 0.91 -4.55 -0.76
N ILE A 127 0.88 -4.18 -2.05
CA ILE A 127 0.12 -4.92 -3.08
C ILE A 127 1.09 -5.61 -4.05
N GLY A 128 2.05 -4.85 -4.59
CA GLY A 128 2.99 -5.33 -5.59
C GLY A 128 2.33 -5.81 -6.89
N LEU A 129 3.13 -6.40 -7.77
CA LEU A 129 2.63 -7.01 -9.01
C LEU A 129 1.85 -8.31 -8.73
N ASP A 130 2.32 -9.10 -7.76
CA ASP A 130 1.73 -10.38 -7.43
C ASP A 130 0.32 -10.22 -6.83
N GLY A 131 0.08 -9.18 -6.04
CA GLY A 131 -1.26 -8.87 -5.51
C GLY A 131 -2.25 -8.51 -6.61
N VAL A 132 -1.81 -7.74 -7.63
CA VAL A 132 -2.66 -7.41 -8.80
C VAL A 132 -2.98 -8.67 -9.61
N VAL A 133 -1.98 -9.53 -9.85
CA VAL A 133 -2.18 -10.80 -10.56
C VAL A 133 -3.13 -11.71 -9.78
N GLY A 134 -2.96 -11.81 -8.46
CA GLY A 134 -3.83 -12.58 -7.57
C GLY A 134 -5.27 -12.10 -7.62
N LEU A 135 -5.49 -10.78 -7.54
CA LEU A 135 -6.82 -10.17 -7.65
C LEU A 135 -7.49 -10.53 -8.99
N VAL A 136 -6.77 -10.40 -10.10
CA VAL A 136 -7.33 -10.70 -11.43
C VAL A 136 -7.67 -12.18 -11.56
N ARG A 137 -6.81 -13.09 -11.08
CA ARG A 137 -7.10 -14.53 -11.09
C ARG A 137 -8.35 -14.87 -10.30
N GLU A 138 -8.52 -14.27 -9.12
CA GLU A 138 -9.70 -14.51 -8.29
C GLU A 138 -10.98 -14.00 -8.98
N LEU A 139 -10.93 -12.79 -9.55
CA LEU A 139 -12.09 -12.18 -10.23
C LEU A 139 -12.55 -12.96 -11.47
N TYR A 140 -11.61 -13.59 -12.19
CA TYR A 140 -11.92 -14.41 -13.38
C TYR A 140 -12.15 -15.90 -13.05
N GLY A 141 -12.11 -16.30 -11.77
CA GLY A 141 -12.37 -17.67 -11.34
C GLY A 141 -11.23 -18.65 -11.64
N GLY A 142 -9.99 -18.18 -11.71
CA GLY A 142 -8.79 -18.99 -11.86
C GLY A 142 -7.80 -18.47 -12.91
N SER A 143 -6.72 -19.22 -13.12
CA SER A 143 -5.71 -18.93 -14.16
C SER A 143 -5.99 -19.74 -15.42
N SER A 144 -6.35 -19.07 -16.51
CA SER A 144 -6.36 -19.65 -17.86
C SER A 144 -5.13 -19.19 -18.64
N GLU A 145 -4.68 -19.99 -19.62
CA GLU A 145 -3.50 -19.66 -20.40
C GLU A 145 -3.65 -18.33 -21.16
N ASP A 146 -4.87 -18.05 -21.64
CA ASP A 146 -5.21 -16.78 -22.30
C ASP A 146 -5.19 -15.59 -21.34
N LEU A 147 -5.66 -15.79 -20.10
CA LEU A 147 -5.61 -14.76 -19.06
C LEU A 147 -4.17 -14.44 -18.68
N GLU A 148 -3.32 -15.46 -18.52
CA GLU A 148 -1.89 -15.29 -18.22
C GLU A 148 -1.15 -14.56 -19.34
N LYS A 149 -1.45 -14.85 -20.62
CA LYS A 149 -0.89 -14.13 -21.77
C LYS A 149 -1.28 -12.65 -21.75
N LYS A 150 -2.56 -12.35 -21.50
CA LYS A 150 -3.06 -10.97 -21.40
C LYS A 150 -2.47 -10.23 -20.21
N LEU A 151 -2.39 -10.86 -19.05
CA LEU A 151 -1.80 -10.29 -17.83
C LEU A 151 -0.34 -9.90 -18.05
N LYS A 152 0.46 -10.80 -18.63
CA LYS A 152 1.88 -10.51 -18.94
C LYS A 152 2.04 -9.36 -19.92
N ALA A 153 1.16 -9.26 -20.91
CA ALA A 153 1.16 -8.15 -21.87
C ALA A 153 0.77 -6.82 -21.20
N SER A 154 -0.29 -6.82 -20.39
CA SER A 154 -0.81 -5.61 -19.70
C SER A 154 0.12 -5.08 -18.61
N LEU A 155 0.85 -5.96 -17.91
CA LEU A 155 1.76 -5.57 -16.84
C LEU A 155 3.19 -5.25 -17.34
N GLY A 156 3.46 -5.37 -18.65
CA GLY A 156 4.78 -5.09 -19.21
C GLY A 156 5.89 -6.02 -18.70
N ILE A 157 5.54 -7.20 -18.18
CA ILE A 157 6.48 -8.14 -17.49
C ILE A 157 7.59 -8.67 -18.42
N LYS A 158 7.53 -8.37 -19.73
CA LYS A 158 8.52 -8.82 -20.71
C LYS A 158 9.85 -8.03 -20.70
N GLU A 159 9.97 -6.88 -20.02
CA GLU A 159 11.24 -6.12 -20.03
C GLU A 159 12.12 -6.30 -18.78
N LEU A 160 11.58 -6.75 -17.64
CA LEU A 160 12.37 -6.76 -16.39
C LEU A 160 13.30 -7.98 -16.24
N ARG A 161 13.09 -9.05 -17.01
CA ARG A 161 13.96 -10.24 -16.93
C ARG A 161 15.23 -10.12 -17.78
N THR A 162 15.19 -9.40 -18.90
CA THR A 162 16.36 -9.23 -19.77
C THR A 162 17.44 -8.36 -19.11
N MET A 163 17.08 -7.33 -18.35
CA MET A 163 18.07 -6.48 -17.67
C MET A 163 18.73 -7.11 -16.43
N ARG A 164 18.23 -8.27 -15.96
CA ARG A 164 18.82 -8.96 -14.80
C ARG A 164 19.74 -10.12 -15.21
N ASP A 165 19.49 -10.76 -16.36
CA ASP A 165 20.39 -11.79 -16.91
C ASP A 165 21.63 -11.19 -17.60
N GLU A 166 21.52 -10.03 -18.26
CA GLU A 166 22.69 -9.41 -18.93
C GLU A 166 23.71 -8.79 -17.94
N GLY A 167 23.34 -8.62 -16.67
CA GLY A 167 24.23 -8.11 -15.61
C GLY A 167 25.09 -9.18 -14.94
N ASP A 168 24.61 -10.43 -14.88
CA ASP A 168 25.31 -11.52 -14.18
C ASP A 168 26.31 -12.28 -15.10
N GLU A 169 26.14 -12.23 -16.42
CA GLU A 169 27.08 -12.86 -17.36
C GLU A 169 28.36 -12.04 -17.61
N ALA A 170 28.34 -10.73 -17.36
CA ALA A 170 29.47 -9.84 -17.63
C ALA A 170 30.56 -9.83 -16.53
N GLU A 171 30.25 -10.24 -15.29
CA GLU A 171 31.24 -10.22 -14.19
C GLU A 171 32.07 -11.52 -14.05
N THR A 172 31.70 -12.61 -14.72
CA THR A 172 32.38 -13.91 -14.54
C THR A 172 33.52 -14.18 -15.54
N SER A 173 33.71 -13.33 -16.55
CA SER A 173 34.68 -13.55 -17.63
C SER A 173 35.97 -12.72 -17.53
N GLY A 174 36.16 -11.97 -16.44
CA GLY A 174 37.21 -10.95 -16.32
C GLY A 174 38.40 -11.23 -15.40
N GLU A 175 38.68 -12.46 -14.96
CA GLU A 175 39.82 -12.71 -14.06
C GLU A 175 40.57 -14.03 -14.32
N ARG A 176 41.35 -14.05 -15.41
CA ARG A 176 42.56 -14.90 -15.55
C ARG A 176 43.52 -14.30 -16.58
N VAL A 177 44.50 -13.51 -16.13
CA VAL A 177 45.88 -13.47 -16.67
C VAL A 177 46.85 -13.15 -15.53
#